data_AF-A0A1Z8WSG3-F1
#
_entry.id   AF-A0A1Z8WSG3-F1
#
_cell.length_a   1.000
_cell.length_b   1.000
_cell.length_c   1.000
_cell.angle_alpha   90.00
_cell.angle_beta   90.00
_cell.angle_gamma   90.00
#
_symmetry.space_group_name_H-M   'P 1'
#
loop_
_entity.id
_entity.type
_entity.pdbx_description
1 polymer ?
#
loop_
_entity_poly.entity_id
_entity_poly.type
_entity_poly.pdbx_seq_one_letter_code
_entity_poly.pdbx_strand_id
1 'polypeptide(L)'
;MKNISILGSTGTIGENTLQVVASFPGKFKVFALTANRNIHKMQRQVLEWKPRYAVLSCVDSAKILSDNLREHSDITTEVLGGPESLEFVAAHEETDYVMAAIVGGAGLLSTMSAARHGKRILLANKESLVMSGELFMNEVKNSGAQLLPIDSEHNAIFQCLPFDYASSISSSRASIKRLILTASGGPFLNTPIEKFSEISVEQACNHPNWIMGQKISIDSATMMNKGLEIIEACHLYDMPLDKVEIVVHPQSIIHSMVEYIDGSVMAQLGTPDMKIPIAYGLGWPERIFSGADFLDFYQLRSLSFEKPDYDKFKCLTYAKEAFKQGGVYPAILNAANEVAVQSFIENKVKFSNIPEIIEHALDSCTYEYDLTIDSILRADFECRKSLRKQIGIKKWPI
;
A
#
# COMPACT_ATOMS: atom_id res chain seq x y z
N MET A 1 -6.52 26.67 1.73
CA MET A 1 -6.77 25.64 0.71
C MET A 1 -5.49 24.85 0.52
N LYS A 2 -5.57 23.52 0.40
CA LYS A 2 -4.43 22.62 0.24
C LYS A 2 -4.51 21.93 -1.13
N ASN A 3 -3.42 21.97 -1.86
CA ASN A 3 -3.29 21.36 -3.18
C ASN A 3 -2.87 19.90 -3.04
N ILE A 4 -3.63 18.99 -3.66
CA ILE A 4 -3.43 17.55 -3.55
C ILE A 4 -3.03 16.96 -4.91
N SER A 5 -1.90 16.25 -4.93
CA SER A 5 -1.52 15.36 -6.04
C SER A 5 -1.91 13.93 -5.70
N ILE A 6 -2.74 13.30 -6.54
CA ILE A 6 -3.22 11.93 -6.33
C ILE A 6 -2.49 10.99 -7.28
N LEU A 7 -1.52 10.26 -6.72
CA LEU A 7 -0.73 9.29 -7.45
C LEU A 7 -1.52 7.98 -7.56
N GLY A 8 -2.05 7.66 -8.75
CA GLY A 8 -2.94 6.49 -8.94
C GLY A 8 -4.44 6.80 -8.79
N SER A 9 -4.89 7.96 -9.28
CA SER A 9 -6.28 8.45 -9.18
C SER A 9 -7.34 7.51 -9.74
N THR A 10 -6.98 6.67 -10.72
CA THR A 10 -7.93 5.76 -11.39
C THR A 10 -8.16 4.43 -10.66
N GLY A 11 -7.38 4.16 -9.61
CA GLY A 11 -7.57 3.00 -8.73
C GLY A 11 -8.53 3.29 -7.56
N THR A 12 -8.89 2.26 -6.80
CA THR A 12 -9.89 2.35 -5.71
C THR A 12 -9.55 3.43 -4.68
N ILE A 13 -8.29 3.49 -4.22
CA ILE A 13 -7.86 4.51 -3.24
C ILE A 13 -7.94 5.92 -3.85
N GLY A 14 -7.52 6.08 -5.11
CA GLY A 14 -7.61 7.35 -5.83
C GLY A 14 -9.05 7.86 -5.96
N GLU A 15 -9.98 6.98 -6.33
CA GLU A 15 -11.41 7.31 -6.41
C GLU A 15 -12.02 7.63 -5.05
N ASN A 16 -11.71 6.84 -4.02
CA ASN A 16 -12.16 7.13 -2.66
C ASN A 16 -11.59 8.46 -2.14
N THR A 17 -10.35 8.80 -2.51
CA THR A 17 -9.74 10.09 -2.21
C THR A 17 -10.53 11.23 -2.86
N LEU A 18 -10.86 11.11 -4.14
CA LEU A 18 -11.69 12.10 -4.84
C LEU A 18 -13.08 12.25 -4.20
N GLN A 19 -13.72 11.15 -3.80
CA GLN A 19 -15.02 11.19 -3.10
C GLN A 19 -14.94 11.92 -1.76
N VAL A 20 -13.90 11.66 -0.95
CA VAL A 20 -13.70 12.39 0.33
C VAL A 20 -13.43 13.88 0.06
N VAL A 21 -12.55 14.19 -0.89
CA VAL A 21 -12.18 15.56 -1.27
C VAL A 21 -13.39 16.36 -1.79
N ALA A 22 -14.33 15.72 -2.49
CA ALA A 22 -15.54 16.36 -3.02
C ALA A 22 -16.42 16.98 -1.92
N SER A 23 -16.32 16.46 -0.69
CA SER A 23 -17.05 17.01 0.46
C SER A 23 -16.45 18.29 1.02
N PHE A 24 -15.26 18.73 0.55
CA PHE A 24 -14.54 19.88 1.10
C PHE A 24 -13.91 20.81 0.03
N PRO A 25 -14.68 21.37 -0.91
CA PRO A 25 -14.15 22.20 -2.00
C PRO A 25 -13.43 23.48 -1.53
N GLY A 26 -13.72 23.98 -0.33
CA GLY A 26 -13.02 25.13 0.27
C GLY A 26 -11.71 24.78 0.99
N LYS A 27 -11.48 23.49 1.29
CA LYS A 27 -10.27 23.02 1.99
C LYS A 27 -9.25 22.42 1.04
N PHE A 28 -9.69 21.68 0.04
CA PHE A 28 -8.83 20.91 -0.86
C PHE A 28 -9.05 21.28 -2.32
N LYS A 29 -7.95 21.32 -3.08
CA LYS A 29 -7.96 21.47 -4.53
C LYS A 29 -7.15 20.34 -5.15
N VAL A 30 -7.72 19.62 -6.11
CA VAL A 30 -7.00 18.61 -6.87
C VAL A 30 -6.03 19.32 -7.80
N PHE A 31 -4.73 19.15 -7.54
CA PHE A 31 -3.66 19.80 -8.29
C PHE A 31 -3.18 18.93 -9.44
N ALA A 32 -2.92 17.64 -9.17
CA ALA A 32 -2.52 16.67 -10.18
C ALA A 32 -3.25 15.33 -10.00
N LEU A 33 -3.58 14.70 -11.12
CA LEU A 33 -4.08 13.32 -11.17
C LEU A 33 -3.13 12.45 -11.96
N THR A 34 -2.79 11.28 -11.45
CA THR A 34 -1.93 10.35 -12.18
C THR A 34 -2.53 8.96 -12.32
N ALA A 35 -2.19 8.26 -13.40
CA ALA A 35 -2.57 6.88 -13.62
C ALA A 35 -1.52 6.16 -14.48
N ASN A 36 -1.68 4.85 -14.64
CA ASN A 36 -0.82 4.08 -15.55
C ASN A 36 -1.27 4.22 -17.01
N ARG A 37 -2.42 3.62 -17.35
CA ARG A 37 -2.94 3.51 -18.73
C ARG A 37 -4.46 3.67 -18.88
N ASN A 38 -5.20 3.96 -17.81
CA ASN A 38 -6.66 4.05 -17.88
C ASN A 38 -7.12 5.41 -18.40
N ILE A 39 -6.98 5.62 -19.72
CA ILE A 39 -7.28 6.88 -20.40
C ILE A 39 -8.73 7.30 -20.18
N HIS A 40 -9.68 6.38 -20.34
CA HIS A 40 -11.11 6.71 -20.22
C HIS A 40 -11.47 7.23 -18.82
N LYS A 41 -11.00 6.56 -17.75
CA LYS A 41 -11.26 7.04 -16.38
C LYS A 41 -10.52 8.34 -16.11
N MET A 42 -9.26 8.47 -16.56
CA MET A 42 -8.48 9.70 -16.40
C MET A 42 -9.15 10.89 -17.08
N GLN A 43 -9.63 10.74 -18.33
CA GLN A 43 -10.34 11.80 -19.05
C GLN A 43 -11.57 12.28 -18.26
N ARG A 44 -12.41 11.36 -17.77
CA ARG A 44 -13.57 11.73 -16.94
C ARG A 44 -13.16 12.53 -15.70
N GLN A 45 -12.13 12.07 -15.00
CA GLN A 45 -11.63 12.77 -13.81
C GLN A 45 -11.05 14.15 -14.15
N VAL A 46 -10.34 14.31 -15.28
CA VAL A 46 -9.82 15.61 -15.72
C VAL A 46 -10.95 16.59 -16.04
N LEU A 47 -12.00 16.13 -16.74
CA LEU A 47 -13.15 16.98 -17.07
C LEU A 47 -13.91 17.47 -15.82
N GLU A 48 -14.02 16.60 -14.81
CA GLU A 48 -14.70 16.90 -13.56
C GLU A 48 -13.86 17.81 -12.64
N TRP A 49 -12.59 17.45 -12.42
CA TRP A 49 -11.75 18.05 -11.39
C TRP A 49 -10.87 19.19 -11.90
N LYS A 50 -10.68 19.28 -13.22
CA LYS A 50 -9.87 20.30 -13.90
C LYS A 50 -8.51 20.53 -13.22
N PRO A 51 -7.72 19.47 -12.95
CA PRO A 51 -6.42 19.62 -12.29
C PRO A 51 -5.47 20.43 -13.17
N ARG A 52 -4.42 21.00 -12.56
CA ARG A 52 -3.35 21.65 -13.33
C ARG A 52 -2.61 20.62 -14.19
N TYR A 53 -2.35 19.42 -13.65
CA TYR A 53 -1.63 18.36 -14.32
C TYR A 53 -2.42 17.05 -14.39
N ALA A 54 -2.30 16.34 -15.50
CA ALA A 54 -2.70 14.94 -15.65
C ALA A 54 -1.52 14.11 -16.14
N VAL A 55 -1.14 13.06 -15.42
CA VAL A 55 0.04 12.24 -15.73
C VAL A 55 -0.36 10.81 -16.05
N LEU A 56 0.11 10.28 -17.18
CA LEU A 56 0.03 8.86 -17.50
C LEU A 56 1.43 8.28 -17.61
N SER A 57 1.75 7.24 -16.83
CA SER A 57 3.09 6.63 -16.87
C SER A 57 3.40 6.02 -18.24
N CYS A 58 2.37 5.58 -18.98
CA CYS A 58 2.49 5.22 -20.39
C CYS A 58 2.45 6.47 -21.29
N VAL A 59 3.58 6.79 -21.92
CA VAL A 59 3.73 7.97 -22.81
C VAL A 59 2.71 7.98 -23.95
N ASP A 60 2.40 6.83 -24.56
CA ASP A 60 1.41 6.76 -25.63
C ASP A 60 -0.01 7.00 -25.11
N SER A 61 -0.32 6.52 -23.90
CA SER A 61 -1.60 6.83 -23.26
C SER A 61 -1.73 8.33 -22.94
N ALA A 62 -0.63 8.98 -22.54
CA ALA A 62 -0.59 10.42 -22.30
C ALA A 62 -0.89 11.23 -23.57
N LYS A 63 -0.31 10.84 -24.71
CA LYS A 63 -0.58 11.48 -26.01
C LYS A 63 -2.05 11.38 -26.39
N ILE A 64 -2.63 10.18 -26.29
CA ILE A 64 -4.05 9.95 -26.59
C ILE A 64 -4.95 10.82 -25.69
N LEU A 65 -4.64 10.88 -24.38
CA LEU A 65 -5.40 11.75 -23.47
C LEU A 65 -5.28 13.23 -23.87
N SER A 66 -4.07 13.69 -24.21
CA SER A 66 -3.84 15.08 -24.64
C SER A 66 -4.67 15.44 -25.88
N ASP A 67 -4.70 14.56 -26.88
CA ASP A 67 -5.49 14.76 -28.09
C ASP A 67 -7.00 14.77 -27.77
N ASN A 68 -7.49 13.85 -26.95
CA ASN A 68 -8.90 13.82 -26.53
C ASN A 68 -9.34 15.11 -25.81
N LEU A 69 -8.45 15.73 -25.03
CA LEU A 69 -8.76 16.94 -24.27
C LEU A 69 -8.79 18.21 -25.13
N ARG A 70 -8.22 18.21 -26.34
CA ARG A 70 -8.26 19.37 -27.25
C ARG A 70 -9.68 19.73 -27.70
N GLU A 71 -10.60 18.78 -27.66
CA GLU A 71 -12.02 19.00 -27.96
C GLU A 71 -12.75 19.81 -26.86
N HIS A 72 -12.11 20.00 -25.70
CA HIS A 72 -12.69 20.67 -24.53
C HIS A 72 -12.00 22.00 -24.23
N SER A 73 -12.49 23.09 -24.83
CA SER A 73 -11.86 24.42 -24.73
C SER A 73 -11.76 25.01 -23.32
N ASP A 74 -12.54 24.51 -22.36
CA ASP A 74 -12.56 24.95 -20.96
C ASP A 74 -11.53 24.20 -20.08
N ILE A 75 -10.80 23.24 -20.64
CA ILE A 75 -9.78 22.45 -19.96
C ILE A 75 -8.40 23.01 -20.27
N THR A 76 -7.69 23.41 -19.21
CA THR A 76 -6.31 23.93 -19.29
C THR A 76 -5.29 22.98 -18.66
N THR A 77 -5.70 21.74 -18.38
CA THR A 77 -4.88 20.69 -17.80
C THR A 77 -3.71 20.35 -18.72
N GLU A 78 -2.49 20.41 -18.18
CA GLU A 78 -1.29 19.99 -18.88
C GLU A 78 -1.11 18.47 -18.74
N VAL A 79 -1.04 17.77 -19.87
CA VAL A 79 -0.88 16.31 -19.89
C VAL A 79 0.59 15.94 -20.03
N LEU A 80 1.11 15.18 -19.06
CA LEU A 80 2.49 14.70 -19.03
C LEU A 80 2.55 13.18 -19.14
N GLY A 81 3.68 12.67 -19.65
CA GLY A 81 3.91 11.24 -19.87
C GLY A 81 5.20 10.75 -19.21
N GLY A 82 5.20 9.49 -18.77
CA GLY A 82 6.40 8.82 -18.26
C GLY A 82 6.56 8.84 -16.74
N PRO A 83 7.43 7.98 -16.19
CA PRO A 83 7.65 7.85 -14.75
C PRO A 83 8.23 9.12 -14.10
N GLU A 84 9.10 9.86 -14.80
CA GLU A 84 9.72 11.09 -14.31
C GLU A 84 8.65 12.17 -14.05
N SER A 85 7.56 12.15 -14.82
CA SER A 85 6.42 13.07 -14.62
C SER A 85 5.67 12.80 -13.31
N LEU A 86 5.72 11.57 -12.77
CA LEU A 86 5.15 11.23 -11.46
C LEU A 86 5.97 11.88 -10.34
N GLU A 87 7.30 11.82 -10.43
CA GLU A 87 8.21 12.46 -9.50
C GLU A 87 8.06 13.98 -9.52
N PHE A 88 7.91 14.56 -10.72
CA PHE A 88 7.68 15.99 -10.92
C PHE A 88 6.44 16.49 -10.17
N VAL A 89 5.26 15.89 -10.39
CA VAL A 89 4.02 16.37 -9.73
C VAL A 89 4.00 16.08 -8.23
N ALA A 90 4.71 15.04 -7.77
CA ALA A 90 4.86 14.73 -6.35
C ALA A 90 5.76 15.75 -5.63
N ALA A 91 6.81 16.23 -6.29
CA ALA A 91 7.74 17.24 -5.77
C ALA A 91 7.26 18.69 -5.95
N HIS A 92 6.36 18.94 -6.90
CA HIS A 92 5.98 20.28 -7.36
C HIS A 92 5.75 21.25 -6.20
N GLU A 93 6.25 22.49 -6.31
CA GLU A 93 6.19 23.48 -5.23
C GLU A 93 4.77 23.77 -4.74
N GLU A 94 3.81 23.84 -5.68
CA GLU A 94 2.38 24.02 -5.36
C GLU A 94 1.71 22.78 -4.78
N THR A 95 2.30 21.57 -4.83
CA THR A 95 1.72 20.39 -4.18
C THR A 95 1.95 20.48 -2.67
N ASP A 96 0.88 20.53 -1.87
CA ASP A 96 0.98 20.41 -0.41
C ASP A 96 0.98 18.92 -0.01
N TYR A 97 -0.02 18.19 -0.50
CA TYR A 97 -0.32 16.82 -0.08
C TYR A 97 -0.17 15.87 -1.26
N VAL A 98 0.36 14.68 -0.99
CA VAL A 98 0.53 13.61 -1.97
C VAL A 98 -0.20 12.37 -1.47
N MET A 99 -1.24 11.94 -2.19
CA MET A 99 -1.83 10.61 -2.01
C MET A 99 -1.01 9.60 -2.80
N ALA A 100 -0.17 8.83 -2.10
CA ALA A 100 0.68 7.80 -2.69
C ALA A 100 -0.09 6.48 -2.79
N ALA A 101 -0.80 6.28 -3.91
CA ALA A 101 -1.71 5.15 -4.14
C ALA A 101 -1.41 4.37 -5.43
N ILE A 102 -0.19 4.51 -5.98
CA ILE A 102 0.30 3.65 -7.05
C ILE A 102 0.57 2.26 -6.48
N VAL A 103 0.07 1.21 -7.13
CA VAL A 103 0.25 -0.18 -6.68
C VAL A 103 1.69 -0.65 -6.95
N GLY A 104 2.28 -1.36 -5.98
CA GLY A 104 3.59 -2.00 -6.14
C GLY A 104 4.78 -1.06 -6.07
N GLY A 105 5.95 -1.57 -6.44
CA GLY A 105 7.22 -0.83 -6.42
C GLY A 105 7.29 0.34 -7.40
N ALA A 106 6.36 0.42 -8.36
CA ALA A 106 6.29 1.53 -9.31
C ALA A 106 6.02 2.90 -8.64
N GLY A 107 5.47 2.91 -7.42
CA GLY A 107 5.24 4.13 -6.65
C GLY A 107 6.48 4.68 -5.94
N LEU A 108 7.56 3.88 -5.82
CA LEU A 108 8.71 4.16 -4.96
C LEU A 108 9.34 5.53 -5.22
N LEU A 109 9.73 5.80 -6.46
CA LEU A 109 10.46 7.03 -6.80
C LEU A 109 9.61 8.28 -6.57
N SER A 110 8.34 8.25 -6.98
CA SER A 110 7.43 9.38 -6.78
C SER A 110 7.13 9.65 -5.30
N THR A 111 7.01 8.59 -4.48
CA THR A 111 6.78 8.72 -3.04
C THR A 111 8.04 9.23 -2.33
N MET A 112 9.22 8.74 -2.72
CA MET A 112 10.50 9.24 -2.24
C MET A 112 10.71 10.71 -2.63
N SER A 113 10.30 11.10 -3.84
CA SER A 113 10.36 12.49 -4.30
C SER A 113 9.49 13.41 -3.43
N ALA A 114 8.28 12.96 -3.07
CA ALA A 114 7.43 13.68 -2.11
C ALA A 114 8.08 13.80 -0.73
N ALA A 115 8.76 12.75 -0.26
CA ALA A 115 9.50 12.78 1.00
C ALA A 115 10.63 13.79 0.95
N ARG A 116 11.47 13.78 -0.09
CA ARG A 116 12.57 14.76 -0.28
C ARG A 116 12.12 16.21 -0.21
N HIS A 117 10.92 16.49 -0.72
CA HIS A 117 10.39 17.85 -0.81
C HIS A 117 9.48 18.24 0.36
N GLY A 118 9.54 17.53 1.49
CA GLY A 118 8.87 17.94 2.73
C GLY A 118 7.34 17.90 2.64
N LYS A 119 6.76 17.11 1.73
CA LYS A 119 5.31 17.07 1.51
C LYS A 119 4.59 16.35 2.65
N ARG A 120 3.27 16.56 2.76
CA ARG A 120 2.42 15.62 3.50
C ARG A 120 2.13 14.42 2.61
N ILE A 121 2.60 13.24 2.99
CA ILE A 121 2.44 11.99 2.26
C ILE A 121 1.35 11.18 2.94
N LEU A 122 0.27 10.95 2.21
CA LEU A 122 -0.79 10.01 2.58
C LEU A 122 -0.40 8.67 1.94
N LEU A 123 0.27 7.82 2.71
CA LEU A 123 0.90 6.60 2.21
C LEU A 123 -0.11 5.44 2.21
N ALA A 124 -0.64 5.10 1.03
CA ALA A 124 -1.42 3.88 0.81
C ALA A 124 -0.61 2.77 0.12
N ASN A 125 0.48 3.14 -0.56
CA ASN A 125 1.39 2.22 -1.22
C ASN A 125 2.45 1.69 -0.25
N LYS A 126 2.10 0.62 0.46
CA LYS A 126 3.01 -0.06 1.40
C LYS A 126 4.31 -0.50 0.77
N GLU A 127 4.28 -0.92 -0.51
CA GLU A 127 5.44 -1.46 -1.20
C GLU A 127 6.59 -0.45 -1.31
N SER A 128 6.29 0.85 -1.45
CA SER A 128 7.32 1.90 -1.40
C SER A 128 8.11 1.85 -0.10
N LEU A 129 7.42 1.75 1.04
CA LEU A 129 8.07 1.69 2.35
C LEU A 129 8.72 0.34 2.62
N VAL A 130 8.09 -0.77 2.21
CA VAL A 130 8.69 -2.11 2.32
C VAL A 130 10.02 -2.19 1.59
N MET A 131 10.09 -1.66 0.37
CA MET A 131 11.30 -1.76 -0.46
C MET A 131 12.44 -0.86 0.04
N SER A 132 12.12 0.31 0.58
CA SER A 132 13.12 1.35 0.88
C SER A 132 13.39 1.57 2.36
N GLY A 133 12.50 1.08 3.24
CA GLY A 133 12.68 1.00 4.68
C GLY A 133 13.29 2.26 5.30
N GLU A 134 14.47 2.09 5.89
CA GLU A 134 15.20 3.17 6.57
C GLU A 134 15.56 4.34 5.65
N LEU A 135 15.81 4.12 4.35
CA LEU A 135 16.13 5.21 3.43
C LEU A 135 14.96 6.19 3.29
N PHE A 136 13.75 5.66 3.19
CA PHE A 136 12.54 6.48 3.12
C PHE A 136 12.25 7.18 4.45
N MET A 137 12.35 6.46 5.56
CA MET A 137 12.13 7.05 6.88
C MET A 137 13.16 8.14 7.21
N ASN A 138 14.42 7.97 6.80
CA ASN A 138 15.46 8.98 6.92
C ASN A 138 15.16 10.20 6.07
N GLU A 139 14.68 10.02 4.84
CA GLU A 139 14.28 11.13 3.98
C GLU A 139 13.13 11.93 4.60
N VAL A 140 12.09 11.24 5.09
CA VAL A 140 10.96 11.87 5.79
C VAL A 140 11.44 12.71 6.98
N LYS A 141 12.37 12.16 7.78
CA LYS A 141 12.95 12.85 8.94
C LYS A 141 13.79 14.06 8.54
N ASN A 142 14.61 13.93 7.50
CA ASN A 142 15.57 14.96 7.09
C ASN A 142 14.89 16.16 6.42
N SER A 143 13.85 15.91 5.63
CA SER A 143 13.10 16.98 4.93
C SER A 143 12.02 17.63 5.79
N GLY A 144 11.63 16.99 6.90
CA GLY A 144 10.46 17.38 7.68
C GLY A 144 9.13 17.04 7.01
N ALA A 145 9.14 16.13 6.03
CA ALA A 145 7.91 15.61 5.43
C ALA A 145 7.02 14.98 6.51
N GLN A 146 5.71 15.07 6.27
CA GLN A 146 4.73 14.47 7.17
C GLN A 146 4.21 13.18 6.56
N LEU A 147 4.52 12.05 7.19
CA LEU A 147 4.03 10.74 6.75
C LEU A 147 2.78 10.33 7.54
N LEU A 148 1.68 10.06 6.85
CA LEU A 148 0.44 9.55 7.43
C LEU A 148 0.05 8.22 6.77
N PRO A 149 -0.08 7.13 7.54
CA PRO A 149 -0.49 5.84 7.00
C PRO A 149 -1.95 5.87 6.59
N ILE A 150 -2.22 5.39 5.38
CA ILE A 150 -3.58 5.23 4.82
C ILE A 150 -3.98 3.76 4.76
N ASP A 151 -3.03 2.83 4.78
CA ASP A 151 -3.31 1.42 5.06
C ASP A 151 -4.15 1.31 6.35
N SER A 152 -5.24 0.53 6.32
CA SER A 152 -6.26 0.52 7.38
C SER A 152 -5.67 0.13 8.74
N GLU A 153 -4.81 -0.87 8.76
CA GLU A 153 -4.19 -1.41 9.96
C GLU A 153 -3.23 -0.41 10.58
N HIS A 154 -2.37 0.20 9.75
CA HIS A 154 -1.43 1.20 10.22
C HIS A 154 -2.18 2.47 10.62
N ASN A 155 -3.18 2.90 9.87
CA ASN A 155 -4.01 4.03 10.26
C ASN A 155 -4.70 3.79 11.62
N ALA A 156 -5.20 2.57 11.85
CA ALA A 156 -5.78 2.16 13.13
C ALA A 156 -4.76 2.21 14.28
N ILE A 157 -3.54 1.69 14.07
CA ILE A 157 -2.44 1.82 15.02
C ILE A 157 -2.16 3.29 15.30
N PHE A 158 -1.95 4.09 14.26
CA PHE A 158 -1.63 5.52 14.39
C PHE A 158 -2.69 6.28 15.19
N GLN A 159 -3.97 5.97 15.00
CA GLN A 159 -5.07 6.53 15.79
C GLN A 159 -5.07 6.10 17.27
N CYS A 160 -4.48 4.95 17.59
CA CYS A 160 -4.35 4.42 18.95
C CYS A 160 -3.05 4.84 19.64
N LEU A 161 -2.13 5.48 18.91
CA LEU A 161 -0.87 5.99 19.47
C LEU A 161 -1.09 7.33 20.18
N PRO A 162 -0.25 7.66 21.17
CA PRO A 162 -0.23 8.99 21.77
C PRO A 162 0.08 10.05 20.71
N PHE A 163 -0.53 11.22 20.81
CA PHE A 163 -0.39 12.28 19.79
C PHE A 163 1.06 12.72 19.58
N ASP A 164 1.89 12.62 20.62
CA ASP A 164 3.30 13.01 20.61
C ASP A 164 4.25 11.89 20.15
N TYR A 165 3.73 10.71 19.75
CA TYR A 165 4.53 9.53 19.40
C TYR A 165 5.56 9.77 18.28
N ALA A 166 5.22 10.64 17.34
CA ALA A 166 6.09 11.02 16.23
C ALA A 166 7.22 11.98 16.66
N SER A 167 7.21 12.50 17.89
CA SER A 167 8.27 13.39 18.37
C SER A 167 9.50 12.60 18.83
N SER A 168 10.69 13.13 18.52
CA SER A 168 11.99 12.54 18.88
C SER A 168 12.28 12.51 20.39
N ILE A 169 11.41 13.10 21.20
CA ILE A 169 11.54 13.23 22.66
C ILE A 169 10.48 12.37 23.38
N SER A 170 9.63 11.64 22.64
CA SER A 170 8.49 10.95 23.24
C SER A 170 8.92 9.78 24.12
N SER A 171 8.80 9.95 25.45
CA SER A 171 8.83 8.85 26.42
C SER A 171 7.72 7.82 26.18
N SER A 172 6.70 8.18 25.39
CA SER A 172 5.52 7.37 25.11
C SER A 172 5.83 6.14 24.23
N ARG A 173 6.95 6.11 23.51
CA ARG A 173 7.40 4.89 22.81
C ARG A 173 7.73 3.76 23.78
N ALA A 174 8.29 4.09 24.94
CA ALA A 174 8.68 3.10 25.94
C ALA A 174 7.48 2.41 26.61
N SER A 175 6.29 3.04 26.56
CA SER A 175 5.06 2.45 27.11
C SER A 175 4.37 1.45 26.18
N ILE A 176 4.84 1.27 24.94
CA ILE A 176 4.26 0.29 24.01
C ILE A 176 4.89 -1.08 24.22
N LYS A 177 4.05 -2.06 24.55
CA LYS A 177 4.44 -3.45 24.71
C LYS A 177 4.53 -4.13 23.34
N ARG A 178 3.48 -4.03 22.52
CA ARG A 178 3.42 -4.55 21.14
C ARG A 178 2.33 -3.89 20.31
N LEU A 179 2.51 -3.95 19.00
CA LEU A 179 1.48 -3.67 18.01
C LEU A 179 0.77 -4.97 17.65
N ILE A 180 -0.55 -4.91 17.48
CA ILE A 180 -1.35 -6.06 17.08
C ILE A 180 -2.00 -5.73 15.73
N LEU A 181 -1.44 -6.30 14.67
CA LEU A 181 -1.94 -6.20 13.30
C LEU A 181 -3.03 -7.25 13.09
N THR A 182 -4.27 -6.79 12.92
CA THR A 182 -5.38 -7.70 12.60
C THR A 182 -5.38 -8.08 11.12
N ALA A 183 -5.74 -9.31 10.77
CA ALA A 183 -5.86 -9.77 9.37
C ALA A 183 -7.23 -10.40 9.12
N SER A 184 -7.84 -10.22 7.94
CA SER A 184 -9.10 -10.93 7.62
C SER A 184 -8.92 -12.45 7.50
N GLY A 185 -7.70 -12.93 7.23
CA GLY A 185 -7.40 -14.32 6.87
C GLY A 185 -7.64 -14.64 5.39
N GLY A 186 -8.19 -13.69 4.62
CA GLY A 186 -8.47 -13.86 3.20
C GLY A 186 -9.59 -14.87 2.89
N PRO A 187 -9.92 -15.09 1.60
CA PRO A 187 -10.97 -16.03 1.20
C PRO A 187 -10.67 -17.51 1.54
N PHE A 188 -9.41 -17.83 1.85
CA PHE A 188 -8.96 -19.21 2.04
C PHE A 188 -8.65 -19.56 3.48
N LEU A 189 -9.06 -18.73 4.45
CA LEU A 189 -8.88 -18.96 5.87
C LEU A 189 -9.31 -20.38 6.30
N ASN A 190 -10.48 -20.83 5.84
CA ASN A 190 -11.05 -22.14 6.17
C ASN A 190 -10.84 -23.22 5.09
N THR A 191 -10.13 -22.91 4.00
CA THR A 191 -9.89 -23.84 2.90
C THR A 191 -8.72 -24.78 3.24
N PRO A 192 -8.85 -26.12 3.15
CA PRO A 192 -7.72 -27.04 3.34
C PRO A 192 -6.59 -26.78 2.34
N ILE A 193 -5.33 -26.91 2.78
CA ILE A 193 -4.15 -26.58 1.97
C ILE A 193 -4.04 -27.45 0.72
N GLU A 194 -4.55 -28.69 0.76
CA GLU A 194 -4.53 -29.63 -0.36
C GLU A 194 -5.31 -29.10 -1.57
N LYS A 195 -6.28 -28.21 -1.33
CA LYS A 195 -7.09 -27.57 -2.38
C LYS A 195 -6.42 -26.34 -2.99
N PHE A 196 -5.28 -25.88 -2.47
CA PHE A 196 -4.67 -24.63 -2.93
C PHE A 196 -4.17 -24.71 -4.37
N SER A 197 -3.87 -25.90 -4.88
CA SER A 197 -3.45 -26.11 -6.26
C SER A 197 -4.58 -25.91 -7.28
N GLU A 198 -5.83 -25.96 -6.85
CA GLU A 198 -7.04 -25.83 -7.69
C GLU A 198 -7.64 -24.41 -7.65
N ILE A 199 -7.08 -23.51 -6.85
CA ILE A 199 -7.60 -22.16 -6.66
C ILE A 199 -7.47 -21.34 -7.95
N SER A 200 -8.59 -20.77 -8.40
CA SER A 200 -8.64 -19.86 -9.54
C SER A 200 -8.38 -18.40 -9.16
N VAL A 201 -8.03 -17.58 -10.14
CA VAL A 201 -7.87 -16.12 -9.97
C VAL A 201 -9.16 -15.47 -9.46
N GLU A 202 -10.31 -15.91 -9.98
CA GLU A 202 -11.64 -15.42 -9.56
C GLU A 202 -11.89 -15.72 -8.08
N GLN A 203 -11.61 -16.95 -7.64
CA GLN A 203 -11.76 -17.33 -6.22
C GLN A 203 -10.83 -16.51 -5.32
N ALA A 204 -9.58 -16.30 -5.74
CA ALA A 204 -8.61 -15.50 -4.96
C ALA A 204 -8.98 -14.02 -4.88
N CYS A 205 -9.69 -13.49 -5.89
CA CYS A 205 -10.15 -12.10 -5.91
C CYS A 205 -11.45 -11.88 -5.11
N ASN A 206 -12.18 -12.94 -4.76
CA ASN A 206 -13.46 -12.85 -4.05
C ASN A 206 -13.26 -12.68 -2.53
N HIS A 207 -12.79 -11.50 -2.12
CA HIS A 207 -12.51 -11.21 -0.72
C HIS A 207 -13.80 -11.03 0.10
N PRO A 208 -13.91 -11.60 1.32
CA PRO A 208 -15.17 -11.60 2.09
C PRO A 208 -15.65 -10.21 2.53
N ASN A 209 -14.72 -9.29 2.82
CA ASN A 209 -15.05 -8.01 3.48
C ASN A 209 -14.75 -6.75 2.66
N TRP A 210 -13.96 -6.85 1.58
CA TRP A 210 -13.35 -5.68 0.93
C TRP A 210 -13.44 -5.81 -0.58
N ILE A 211 -13.77 -4.71 -1.26
CA ILE A 211 -13.68 -4.60 -2.71
C ILE A 211 -12.34 -3.95 -3.05
N MET A 212 -11.44 -4.72 -3.64
CA MET A 212 -10.05 -4.30 -3.87
C MET A 212 -9.56 -4.68 -5.26
N GLY A 213 -8.39 -4.14 -5.65
CA GLY A 213 -7.71 -4.53 -6.89
C GLY A 213 -7.15 -5.96 -6.83
N GLN A 214 -7.00 -6.61 -7.98
CA GLN A 214 -6.59 -8.02 -8.07
C GLN A 214 -5.30 -8.36 -7.28
N LYS A 215 -4.27 -7.50 -7.37
CA LYS A 215 -2.97 -7.73 -6.70
C LYS A 215 -3.15 -7.86 -5.18
N ILE A 216 -3.80 -6.88 -4.55
CA ILE A 216 -4.01 -6.89 -3.09
C ILE A 216 -4.99 -7.99 -2.66
N SER A 217 -5.99 -8.34 -3.48
CA SER A 217 -6.88 -9.47 -3.18
C SER A 217 -6.11 -10.80 -3.14
N ILE A 218 -5.19 -11.03 -4.08
CA ILE A 218 -4.35 -12.23 -4.11
C ILE A 218 -3.31 -12.21 -2.98
N ASP A 219 -2.73 -11.05 -2.67
CA ASP A 219 -1.84 -10.90 -1.51
C ASP A 219 -2.59 -11.18 -0.21
N SER A 220 -3.85 -10.76 -0.08
CA SER A 220 -4.69 -11.08 1.08
C SER A 220 -4.97 -12.58 1.15
N ALA A 221 -5.27 -13.22 0.02
CA ALA A 221 -5.51 -14.66 -0.09
C ALA A 221 -4.30 -15.51 0.29
N THR A 222 -3.08 -15.06 0.00
CA THR A 222 -1.83 -15.72 0.40
C THR A 222 -1.32 -15.28 1.78
N MET A 223 -1.98 -14.32 2.41
CA MET A 223 -1.50 -13.51 3.54
C MET A 223 -0.17 -12.79 3.31
N MET A 224 0.36 -12.72 2.09
CA MET A 224 1.52 -11.86 1.78
C MET A 224 1.19 -10.39 2.05
N ASN A 225 -0.06 -9.96 1.88
CA ASN A 225 -0.49 -8.60 2.22
C ASN A 225 -0.12 -8.28 3.68
N LYS A 226 -0.48 -9.17 4.60
CA LYS A 226 -0.15 -9.02 6.02
C LYS A 226 1.35 -9.15 6.28
N GLY A 227 2.05 -9.98 5.52
CA GLY A 227 3.52 -10.06 5.56
C GLY A 227 4.19 -8.72 5.26
N LEU A 228 3.79 -8.05 4.18
CA LEU A 228 4.28 -6.72 3.80
C LEU A 228 3.93 -5.67 4.88
N GLU A 229 2.74 -5.74 5.46
CA GLU A 229 2.30 -4.82 6.51
C GLU A 229 3.08 -4.98 7.84
N ILE A 230 3.64 -6.15 8.13
CA ILE A 230 4.57 -6.33 9.26
C ILE A 230 5.82 -5.48 9.04
N ILE A 231 6.42 -5.57 7.85
CA ILE A 231 7.61 -4.81 7.48
C ILE A 231 7.30 -3.32 7.56
N GLU A 232 6.16 -2.91 7.01
CA GLU A 232 5.66 -1.54 7.06
C GLU A 232 5.49 -1.05 8.50
N ALA A 233 4.90 -1.86 9.40
CA ALA A 233 4.71 -1.49 10.79
C ALA A 233 6.06 -1.34 11.54
N CYS A 234 7.03 -2.21 11.25
CA CYS A 234 8.35 -2.10 11.84
C CYS A 234 9.02 -0.77 11.46
N HIS A 235 8.89 -0.34 10.20
CA HIS A 235 9.46 0.93 9.72
C HIS A 235 8.66 2.17 10.17
N LEU A 236 7.34 2.17 10.01
CA LEU A 236 6.48 3.32 10.37
C LEU A 236 6.58 3.67 11.85
N TYR A 237 6.66 2.65 12.70
CA TYR A 237 6.59 2.80 14.15
C TYR A 237 7.92 2.55 14.84
N ASP A 238 9.01 2.31 14.10
CA ASP A 238 10.32 2.00 14.69
C ASP A 238 10.22 0.86 15.72
N MET A 239 9.46 -0.18 15.35
CA MET A 239 9.13 -1.30 16.24
C MET A 239 9.95 -2.54 15.89
N PRO A 240 10.56 -3.20 16.90
CA PRO A 240 11.16 -4.51 16.73
C PRO A 240 10.14 -5.53 16.21
N LEU A 241 10.59 -6.45 15.35
CA LEU A 241 9.74 -7.45 14.71
C LEU A 241 8.99 -8.35 15.72
N ASP A 242 9.61 -8.69 16.84
CA ASP A 242 9.02 -9.49 17.91
C ASP A 242 7.94 -8.75 18.71
N LYS A 243 7.85 -7.42 18.56
CA LYS A 243 6.78 -6.56 19.07
C LYS A 243 5.66 -6.30 18.06
N VAL A 244 5.66 -6.95 16.90
CA VAL A 244 4.58 -6.87 15.91
C VAL A 244 3.88 -8.23 15.82
N GLU A 245 2.71 -8.33 16.44
CA GLU A 245 1.91 -9.55 16.46
C GLU A 245 0.83 -9.52 15.39
N ILE A 246 0.56 -10.67 14.76
CA ILE A 246 -0.55 -10.85 13.84
C ILE A 246 -1.66 -11.60 14.55
N VAL A 247 -2.89 -11.08 14.44
CA VAL A 247 -4.09 -11.76 14.90
C VAL A 247 -5.09 -11.83 13.76
N VAL A 248 -5.60 -13.02 13.44
CA VAL A 248 -6.65 -13.16 12.43
C VAL A 248 -7.98 -12.76 13.06
N HIS A 249 -8.63 -11.76 12.46
CA HIS A 249 -9.92 -11.19 12.81
C HIS A 249 -10.81 -11.17 11.56
N PRO A 250 -11.58 -12.25 11.29
CA PRO A 250 -12.29 -12.43 10.03
C PRO A 250 -13.38 -11.39 9.75
N GLN A 251 -13.87 -10.68 10.77
CA GLN A 251 -14.93 -9.68 10.60
C GLN A 251 -14.40 -8.32 10.12
N SER A 252 -13.09 -8.06 10.22
CA SER A 252 -12.46 -6.78 9.82
C SER A 252 -13.18 -5.53 10.38
N ILE A 253 -13.62 -5.59 11.64
CA ILE A 253 -14.24 -4.45 12.35
C ILE A 253 -13.21 -3.75 13.23
N ILE A 254 -12.41 -4.52 13.97
CA ILE A 254 -11.22 -4.01 14.64
C ILE A 254 -10.11 -4.02 13.60
N HIS A 255 -9.65 -2.82 13.24
CA HIS A 255 -8.70 -2.65 12.14
C HIS A 255 -7.24 -2.82 12.57
N SER A 256 -6.90 -2.56 13.84
CA SER A 256 -5.68 -2.99 14.54
C SER A 256 -5.67 -2.43 15.97
N MET A 257 -4.68 -2.82 16.77
CA MET A 257 -4.59 -2.46 18.17
C MET A 257 -3.15 -2.14 18.61
N VAL A 258 -3.04 -1.40 19.72
CA VAL A 258 -1.79 -1.12 20.44
C VAL A 258 -1.93 -1.60 21.87
N GLU A 259 -1.05 -2.51 22.29
CA GLU A 259 -0.97 -2.97 23.68
C GLU A 259 0.12 -2.22 24.44
N TYR A 260 -0.25 -1.69 25.60
CA TYR A 260 0.61 -0.91 26.48
C TYR A 260 1.16 -1.77 27.63
N ILE A 261 2.26 -1.31 28.24
CA ILE A 261 2.96 -2.03 29.31
C ILE A 261 2.14 -2.18 30.60
N ASP A 262 1.09 -1.38 30.78
CA ASP A 262 0.16 -1.48 31.92
C ASP A 262 -0.95 -2.52 31.71
N GLY A 263 -0.97 -3.19 30.55
CA GLY A 263 -1.97 -4.19 30.18
C GLY A 263 -3.17 -3.62 29.42
N SER A 264 -3.25 -2.31 29.22
CA SER A 264 -4.28 -1.68 28.41
C SER A 264 -4.09 -2.00 26.92
N VAL A 265 -5.20 -2.22 26.22
CA VAL A 265 -5.22 -2.36 24.76
C VAL A 265 -6.12 -1.30 24.17
N MET A 266 -5.57 -0.45 23.31
CA MET A 266 -6.35 0.50 22.51
C MET A 266 -6.58 -0.08 21.12
N ALA A 267 -7.80 0.02 20.63
CA ALA A 267 -8.22 -0.49 19.34
C ALA A 267 -8.98 0.58 18.56
N GLN A 268 -8.76 0.65 17.25
CA GLN A 268 -9.60 1.44 16.36
C GLN A 268 -10.59 0.51 15.65
N LEU A 269 -11.87 0.87 15.72
CA LEU A 269 -12.98 0.12 15.13
C LEU A 269 -13.67 0.98 14.07
N GLY A 270 -14.15 0.33 13.01
CA GLY A 270 -14.95 0.98 11.98
C GLY A 270 -15.53 -0.02 10.99
N THR A 271 -16.37 0.48 10.08
CA THR A 271 -16.74 -0.28 8.89
C THR A 271 -15.49 -0.51 8.01
N PRO A 272 -15.44 -1.60 7.21
CA PRO A 272 -14.35 -1.83 6.27
C PRO A 272 -14.47 -0.89 5.05
N ASP A 273 -14.19 0.40 5.27
CA ASP A 273 -14.27 1.46 4.27
C ASP A 273 -13.01 2.35 4.30
N MET A 274 -12.24 2.32 3.20
CA MET A 274 -10.99 3.08 3.08
C MET A 274 -11.20 4.60 3.09
N LYS A 275 -12.43 5.10 2.92
CA LYS A 275 -12.70 6.54 3.10
C LYS A 275 -12.40 7.00 4.52
N ILE A 276 -12.49 6.11 5.53
CA ILE A 276 -12.17 6.43 6.94
C ILE A 276 -10.68 6.80 7.10
N PRO A 277 -9.71 5.92 6.78
CA PRO A 277 -8.30 6.26 6.90
C PRO A 277 -7.87 7.39 5.95
N ILE A 278 -8.45 7.48 4.75
CA ILE A 278 -8.22 8.58 3.81
C ILE A 278 -8.63 9.93 4.42
N ALA A 279 -9.84 10.02 4.97
CA ALA A 279 -10.33 11.23 5.62
C ALA A 279 -9.49 11.60 6.84
N TYR A 280 -9.07 10.60 7.63
CA TYR A 280 -8.18 10.83 8.76
C TYR A 280 -6.85 11.45 8.31
N GLY A 281 -6.19 10.89 7.29
CA GLY A 281 -4.94 11.43 6.76
C GLY A 281 -5.07 12.85 6.19
N LEU A 282 -6.17 13.12 5.45
CA LEU A 282 -6.46 14.45 4.91
C LEU A 282 -6.71 15.50 6.02
N GLY A 283 -7.46 15.12 7.05
CA GLY A 283 -7.89 16.00 8.13
C GLY A 283 -6.86 16.21 9.24
N TRP A 284 -5.91 15.29 9.40
CA TRP A 284 -5.01 15.24 10.55
C TRP A 284 -4.34 16.61 10.84
N PRO A 285 -4.32 17.08 12.10
CA PRO A 285 -4.72 16.36 13.33
C PRO A 285 -6.22 16.39 13.65
N GLU A 286 -7.03 17.08 12.86
CA GLU A 286 -8.48 17.12 13.02
C GLU A 286 -9.16 15.91 12.39
N ARG A 287 -10.38 15.59 12.84
CA ARG A 287 -11.25 14.63 12.15
C ARG A 287 -12.14 15.38 11.17
N ILE A 288 -12.30 14.83 9.97
CA ILE A 288 -13.22 15.33 8.95
C ILE A 288 -14.19 14.21 8.53
N PHE A 289 -15.33 14.59 7.97
CA PHE A 289 -16.31 13.65 7.44
C PHE A 289 -15.72 12.81 6.29
N SER A 290 -15.90 11.49 6.36
CA SER A 290 -15.40 10.55 5.35
C SER A 290 -16.44 10.15 4.31
N GLY A 291 -17.74 10.26 4.62
CA GLY A 291 -18.80 9.67 3.82
C GLY A 291 -18.90 8.15 3.93
N ALA A 292 -18.24 7.52 4.90
CA ALA A 292 -18.44 6.11 5.25
C ALA A 292 -19.65 5.94 6.19
N ASP A 293 -20.26 4.76 6.18
CA ASP A 293 -21.34 4.41 7.10
C ASP A 293 -20.82 4.27 8.53
N PHE A 294 -21.70 4.57 9.49
CA PHE A 294 -21.42 4.41 10.91
C PHE A 294 -21.54 2.95 11.34
N LEU A 295 -20.65 2.51 12.24
CA LEU A 295 -20.69 1.17 12.80
C LEU A 295 -21.90 1.01 13.72
N ASP A 296 -22.77 0.04 13.41
CA ASP A 296 -23.89 -0.34 14.27
C ASP A 296 -23.54 -1.61 15.07
N PHE A 297 -23.27 -1.43 16.36
CA PHE A 297 -22.93 -2.52 17.26
C PHE A 297 -24.06 -3.54 17.47
N TYR A 298 -25.32 -3.16 17.27
CA TYR A 298 -26.46 -4.08 17.40
C TYR A 298 -26.58 -5.02 16.19
N GLN A 299 -25.96 -4.68 15.06
CA GLN A 299 -25.89 -5.56 13.89
C GLN A 299 -24.69 -6.52 13.93
N LEU A 300 -23.71 -6.25 14.80
CA LEU A 300 -22.57 -7.14 15.00
C LEU A 300 -22.98 -8.39 15.77
N ARG A 301 -22.70 -9.57 15.21
CA ARG A 301 -23.00 -10.85 15.87
C ARG A 301 -21.92 -11.26 16.86
N SER A 302 -20.67 -11.28 16.41
CA SER A 302 -19.50 -11.67 17.20
C SER A 302 -18.23 -11.10 16.58
N LEU A 303 -17.22 -10.88 17.42
CA LEU A 303 -15.85 -10.57 17.01
C LEU A 303 -14.99 -11.73 17.47
N SER A 304 -14.26 -12.36 16.54
CA SER A 304 -13.40 -13.51 16.84
C SER A 304 -11.94 -13.19 16.52
N PHE A 305 -11.05 -13.88 17.24
CA PHE A 305 -9.61 -13.73 17.09
C PHE A 305 -8.96 -15.10 17.15
N GLU A 306 -8.04 -15.35 16.22
CA GLU A 306 -7.26 -16.59 16.18
C GLU A 306 -5.82 -16.32 15.74
N LYS A 307 -4.94 -17.28 16.02
CA LYS A 307 -3.56 -17.20 15.56
C LYS A 307 -3.53 -17.49 14.04
N PRO A 308 -2.68 -16.78 13.28
CA PRO A 308 -2.46 -17.16 11.88
C PRO A 308 -1.79 -18.53 11.79
N ASP A 309 -2.14 -19.28 10.75
CA ASP A 309 -1.53 -20.56 10.40
C ASP A 309 -0.31 -20.32 9.51
N TYR A 310 0.89 -20.33 10.10
CA TYR A 310 2.15 -20.07 9.39
C TYR A 310 2.57 -21.22 8.46
N ASP A 311 2.12 -22.45 8.73
CA ASP A 311 2.42 -23.61 7.88
C ASP A 311 1.61 -23.53 6.59
N LYS A 312 0.35 -23.11 6.71
CA LYS A 312 -0.55 -22.87 5.58
C LYS A 312 -0.21 -21.60 4.81
N PHE A 313 0.14 -20.51 5.49
CA PHE A 313 0.39 -19.20 4.90
C PHE A 313 1.87 -18.80 5.02
N LYS A 314 2.74 -19.55 4.34
CA LYS A 314 4.21 -19.37 4.36
C LYS A 314 4.69 -17.96 4.00
N CYS A 315 3.93 -17.21 3.20
CA CYS A 315 4.24 -15.82 2.86
C CYS A 315 4.45 -14.93 4.09
N LEU A 316 3.76 -15.20 5.20
CA LEU A 316 3.99 -14.51 6.47
C LEU A 316 5.41 -14.74 7.01
N THR A 317 5.90 -15.97 6.92
CA THR A 317 7.24 -16.36 7.35
C THR A 317 8.30 -15.68 6.47
N TYR A 318 8.14 -15.73 5.15
CA TYR A 318 9.08 -15.11 4.21
C TYR A 318 9.20 -13.60 4.39
N ALA A 319 8.11 -12.90 4.71
CA ALA A 319 8.17 -11.48 5.01
C ALA A 319 8.97 -11.17 6.28
N LYS A 320 8.79 -11.96 7.34
CA LYS A 320 9.58 -11.85 8.58
C LYS A 320 11.05 -12.14 8.34
N GLU A 321 11.37 -13.13 7.52
CA GLU A 321 12.74 -13.49 7.17
C GLU A 321 13.41 -12.40 6.33
N ALA A 322 12.72 -11.89 5.31
CA ALA A 322 13.23 -10.79 4.49
C ALA A 322 13.53 -9.53 5.33
N PHE A 323 12.66 -9.22 6.30
CA PHE A 323 12.91 -8.13 7.25
C PHE A 323 14.16 -8.37 8.10
N LYS A 324 14.30 -9.57 8.68
CA LYS A 324 15.46 -9.93 9.52
C LYS A 324 16.78 -9.88 8.77
N GLN A 325 16.78 -10.30 7.51
CA GLN A 325 17.97 -10.22 6.66
C GLN A 325 18.34 -8.76 6.35
N GLY A 326 17.33 -7.87 6.19
CA GLY A 326 17.55 -6.46 5.91
C GLY A 326 18.15 -6.20 4.52
N GLY A 327 18.81 -5.06 4.35
CA GLY A 327 19.40 -4.66 3.07
C GLY A 327 18.37 -4.64 1.94
N VAL A 328 18.66 -5.35 0.84
CA VAL A 328 17.77 -5.42 -0.34
C VAL A 328 16.74 -6.56 -0.28
N TYR A 329 16.72 -7.39 0.76
CA TYR A 329 15.82 -8.55 0.84
C TYR A 329 14.32 -8.18 0.80
N PRO A 330 13.85 -7.13 1.51
CA PRO A 330 12.46 -6.68 1.37
C PRO A 330 12.08 -6.26 -0.05
N ALA A 331 13.02 -5.68 -0.81
CA ALA A 331 12.81 -5.33 -2.21
C ALA A 331 12.68 -6.57 -3.11
N ILE A 332 13.50 -7.60 -2.85
CA ILE A 332 13.43 -8.90 -3.55
C ILE A 332 12.13 -9.62 -3.22
N LEU A 333 11.71 -9.64 -1.95
CA LEU A 333 10.41 -10.17 -1.52
C LEU A 333 9.27 -9.52 -2.31
N ASN A 334 9.24 -8.18 -2.34
CA ASN A 334 8.21 -7.45 -3.06
C ASN A 334 8.23 -7.74 -4.57
N ALA A 335 9.42 -7.70 -5.18
CA ALA A 335 9.61 -7.97 -6.60
C ALA A 335 9.14 -9.39 -6.99
N ALA A 336 9.52 -10.39 -6.18
CA ALA A 336 9.14 -11.78 -6.38
C ALA A 336 7.63 -11.97 -6.23
N ASN A 337 7.04 -11.37 -5.18
CA ASN A 337 5.60 -11.41 -4.96
C ASN A 337 4.83 -10.81 -6.16
N GLU A 338 5.20 -9.61 -6.61
CA GLU A 338 4.54 -8.99 -7.75
C GLU A 338 4.63 -9.83 -9.04
N VAL A 339 5.78 -10.47 -9.29
CA VAL A 339 5.93 -11.36 -10.46
C VAL A 339 5.11 -12.64 -10.30
N ALA A 340 5.10 -13.24 -9.11
CA ALA A 340 4.34 -14.45 -8.83
C ALA A 340 2.83 -14.20 -8.97
N VAL A 341 2.32 -13.13 -8.35
CA VAL A 341 0.92 -12.72 -8.43
C VAL A 341 0.52 -12.38 -9.86
N GLN A 342 1.32 -11.61 -10.58
CA GLN A 342 1.02 -11.30 -11.99
C GLN A 342 1.01 -12.58 -12.85
N SER A 343 1.91 -13.52 -12.59
CA SER A 343 1.95 -14.80 -13.30
C SER A 343 0.73 -15.67 -12.97
N PHE A 344 0.24 -15.64 -11.74
CA PHE A 344 -0.99 -16.31 -11.35
C PHE A 344 -2.22 -15.67 -12.03
N ILE A 345 -2.32 -14.34 -12.04
CA ILE A 345 -3.38 -13.59 -12.77
C ILE A 345 -3.39 -13.98 -14.26
N GLU A 346 -2.22 -14.16 -14.86
CA GLU A 346 -2.04 -14.56 -16.26
C GLU A 346 -2.20 -16.07 -16.49
N ASN A 347 -2.60 -16.85 -15.48
CA ASN A 347 -2.73 -18.31 -15.53
C ASN A 347 -1.45 -19.04 -15.97
N LYS A 348 -0.27 -18.49 -15.65
CA LYS A 348 1.05 -19.08 -15.96
C LYS A 348 1.58 -19.99 -14.85
N VAL A 349 1.09 -19.81 -13.63
CA VAL A 349 1.44 -20.59 -12.44
C VAL A 349 0.18 -20.81 -11.59
N LYS A 350 0.20 -21.80 -10.70
CA LYS A 350 -0.90 -22.03 -9.74
C LYS A 350 -0.78 -21.12 -8.54
N PHE A 351 -1.88 -20.97 -7.80
CA PHE A 351 -1.88 -20.24 -6.53
C PHE A 351 -0.86 -20.81 -5.53
N SER A 352 -0.74 -22.13 -5.45
CA SER A 352 0.24 -22.82 -4.58
C SER A 352 1.69 -22.53 -4.95
N ASN A 353 2.00 -22.10 -6.18
CA ASN A 353 3.37 -21.77 -6.58
C ASN A 353 3.82 -20.38 -6.11
N ILE A 354 2.90 -19.49 -5.70
CA ILE A 354 3.26 -18.14 -5.25
C ILE A 354 4.30 -18.18 -4.11
N PRO A 355 4.07 -18.87 -2.99
CA PRO A 355 5.06 -18.97 -1.93
C PRO A 355 6.37 -19.62 -2.39
N GLU A 356 6.33 -20.64 -3.25
CA GLU A 356 7.52 -21.33 -3.75
C GLU A 356 8.40 -20.42 -4.62
N ILE A 357 7.78 -19.59 -5.47
CA ILE A 357 8.48 -18.61 -6.30
C ILE A 357 9.18 -17.55 -5.44
N ILE A 358 8.52 -17.12 -4.36
CA ILE A 358 9.05 -16.13 -3.42
C ILE A 358 10.24 -16.71 -2.64
N GLU A 359 10.09 -17.91 -2.09
CA GLU A 359 11.15 -18.65 -1.40
C GLU A 359 12.39 -18.78 -2.29
N HIS A 360 12.20 -19.27 -3.52
CA HIS A 360 13.28 -19.41 -4.49
C HIS A 360 14.00 -18.09 -4.81
N ALA A 361 13.26 -16.98 -4.88
CA ALA A 361 13.85 -15.67 -5.13
C ALA A 361 14.70 -15.17 -3.94
N LEU A 362 14.24 -15.42 -2.72
CA LEU A 362 14.97 -15.07 -1.50
C LEU A 362 16.24 -15.93 -1.34
N ASP A 363 16.15 -17.24 -1.61
CA ASP A 363 17.28 -18.17 -1.53
C ASP A 363 18.33 -17.94 -2.62
N SER A 364 17.91 -17.50 -3.80
CA SER A 364 18.80 -17.18 -4.91
C SER A 364 19.48 -15.81 -4.78
N CYS A 365 19.17 -15.05 -3.74
CA CYS A 365 19.79 -13.75 -3.51
C CYS A 365 21.24 -13.92 -3.04
N THR A 366 22.18 -13.38 -3.81
CA THR A 366 23.62 -13.37 -3.46
C THR A 366 24.17 -11.95 -3.37
N TYR A 367 23.31 -10.96 -3.13
CA TYR A 367 23.67 -9.56 -3.30
C TYR A 367 24.08 -8.91 -1.98
N GLU A 368 25.38 -8.64 -1.85
CA GLU A 368 25.90 -7.69 -0.86
C GLU A 368 26.01 -6.31 -1.52
N TYR A 369 25.08 -5.42 -1.20
CA TYR A 369 25.12 -4.03 -1.67
C TYR A 369 25.13 -3.08 -0.47
N ASP A 370 25.79 -1.93 -0.64
CA ASP A 370 25.47 -0.76 0.18
C ASP A 370 23.98 -0.42 -0.02
N LEU A 371 23.28 -0.15 1.08
CA LEU A 371 21.86 0.15 1.04
C LEU A 371 21.63 1.54 0.45
N THR A 372 21.19 1.56 -0.81
CA THR A 372 20.90 2.77 -1.58
C THR A 372 19.65 2.55 -2.41
N ILE A 373 19.01 3.63 -2.88
CA ILE A 373 17.85 3.50 -3.77
C ILE A 373 18.23 2.79 -5.07
N ASP A 374 19.42 3.05 -5.61
CA ASP A 374 19.90 2.38 -6.83
C ASP A 374 20.12 0.89 -6.62
N SER A 375 20.67 0.46 -5.47
CA SER A 375 20.85 -0.97 -5.18
C SER A 375 19.51 -1.69 -4.98
N ILE A 376 18.53 -1.03 -4.34
CA ILE A 376 17.14 -1.53 -4.23
C ILE A 376 16.50 -1.73 -5.60
N LEU A 377 16.55 -0.70 -6.46
CA LEU A 377 15.97 -0.75 -7.80
C LEU A 377 16.65 -1.81 -8.67
N ARG A 378 17.97 -1.95 -8.55
CA ARG A 378 18.74 -2.99 -9.25
C ARG A 378 18.35 -4.38 -8.78
N ALA A 379 18.21 -4.59 -7.48
CA ALA A 379 17.79 -5.88 -6.90
C ALA A 379 16.37 -6.26 -7.34
N ASP A 380 15.42 -5.31 -7.30
CA ASP A 380 14.06 -5.50 -7.84
C ASP A 380 14.12 -5.89 -9.32
N PHE A 381 14.86 -5.13 -10.14
CA PHE A 381 14.96 -5.38 -11.59
C PHE A 381 15.53 -6.77 -11.92
N GLU A 382 16.67 -7.15 -11.33
CA GLU A 382 17.31 -8.43 -11.61
C GLU A 382 16.48 -9.61 -11.07
N CYS A 383 15.83 -9.45 -9.91
CA CYS A 383 14.88 -10.43 -9.39
C CYS A 383 13.75 -10.68 -10.41
N ARG A 384 13.07 -9.61 -10.86
CA ARG A 384 11.97 -9.72 -11.81
C ARG A 384 12.39 -10.35 -13.13
N LYS A 385 13.55 -9.94 -13.65
CA LYS A 385 14.12 -10.46 -14.89
C LYS A 385 14.43 -11.95 -14.79
N SER A 386 15.06 -12.37 -13.69
CA SER A 386 15.37 -13.77 -13.43
C SER A 386 14.10 -14.63 -13.34
N LEU A 387 13.12 -14.22 -12.54
CA LEU A 387 11.88 -14.97 -12.35
C LEU A 387 11.06 -15.08 -13.63
N ARG A 388 10.90 -13.97 -14.38
CA ARG A 388 10.17 -13.97 -15.66
C ARG A 388 10.80 -14.94 -16.66
N LYS A 389 12.13 -15.02 -16.72
CA LYS A 389 12.84 -16.01 -17.56
C LYS A 389 12.54 -17.44 -17.12
N GLN A 390 12.58 -17.71 -15.82
CA GLN A 390 12.36 -19.06 -15.27
C GLN A 390 10.91 -19.54 -15.47
N ILE A 391 9.94 -18.67 -15.24
CA ILE A 391 8.51 -18.94 -15.50
C ILE A 391 8.27 -19.15 -16.99
N GLY A 392 8.89 -18.35 -17.87
CA GLY A 392 8.79 -18.51 -19.32
C GLY A 392 9.31 -19.85 -19.85
N ILE A 393 10.26 -20.48 -19.16
CA ILE A 393 10.80 -21.81 -19.50
C ILE A 393 9.97 -22.94 -18.85
N LYS A 394 8.81 -22.63 -18.22
CA LYS A 394 7.92 -23.57 -17.53
C LYS A 394 8.63 -24.42 -16.47
N LYS A 395 9.54 -23.80 -15.70
CA LYS A 395 10.14 -24.46 -14.52
C LYS A 395 9.11 -24.79 -13.43
N TRP A 396 7.96 -24.13 -13.44
CA TRP A 396 6.88 -24.31 -12.48
C TRP A 396 5.74 -25.11 -13.14
N PRO A 397 5.29 -26.23 -12.53
CA PRO A 397 4.27 -27.08 -13.14
C PRO A 397 2.93 -26.36 -13.26
N ILE A 398 2.35 -26.41 -14.47
CA ILE A 398 1.00 -25.88 -14.81
C ILE A 398 -0.09 -26.83 -14.34
#